data_AF-A0A090WL71-F1
#
_entry.id   AF-A0A090WL71-F1
#
_cell.length_a   1.000
_cell.length_b   1.000
_cell.length_c   1.000
_cell.angle_alpha   90.00
_cell.angle_beta   90.00
_cell.angle_gamma   90.00
#
_symmetry.space_group_name_H-M   'P 1'
#
loop_
_entity.id
_entity.type
_entity.pdbx_description
1 polymer ?
#
loop_
_entity_poly.entity_id
_entity_poly.type
_entity_poly.pdbx_seq_one_letter_code
_entity_poly.pdbx_strand_id
1 'polypeptide(L)'
;MVLNQLSDVEITEDIVLLDESYIEEIYNLVWLVMPGYYKKRTFEMGGNYYGIIKDDKLVAIAGQRMQTDLFIEVSAVVTHPNYTRKGFAKQLIAHNTKEILKVNKQPILHTNKGNLAIPLYQKLGYELTRDMNWWLFHKK
;
A
#
# COMPACT_ATOMS: atom_id res chain seq x y z
N MET A 1 9.09 7.48 4.36
CA MET A 1 10.20 6.59 3.99
C MET A 1 10.35 6.61 2.48
N VAL A 2 11.60 6.57 2.00
CA VAL A 2 11.93 6.63 0.57
C VAL A 2 12.69 5.36 0.22
N LEU A 3 12.41 4.76 -0.93
CA LEU A 3 13.17 3.58 -1.37
C LEU A 3 14.61 3.97 -1.72
N ASN A 4 15.59 3.28 -1.14
CA ASN A 4 16.99 3.37 -1.56
C ASN A 4 17.29 2.29 -2.62
N GLN A 5 17.25 1.01 -2.23
CA GLN A 5 17.44 -0.11 -3.13
C GLN A 5 16.46 -1.22 -2.79
N LEU A 6 15.60 -1.59 -3.75
CA LEU A 6 14.63 -2.66 -3.54
C LEU A 6 15.35 -3.99 -3.32
N SER A 7 15.04 -4.64 -2.20
CA SER A 7 15.52 -6.00 -1.91
C SER A 7 14.87 -7.01 -2.86
N ASP A 8 15.58 -8.09 -3.18
CA ASP A 8 14.97 -9.15 -3.97
C ASP A 8 13.93 -9.89 -3.13
N VAL A 9 12.71 -9.91 -3.65
CA VAL A 9 11.56 -10.52 -2.99
C VAL A 9 10.92 -11.45 -4.00
N GLU A 10 10.96 -12.73 -3.67
CA GLU A 10 10.20 -13.76 -4.34
C GLU A 10 8.71 -13.49 -4.12
N ILE A 11 7.98 -13.36 -5.23
CA ILE A 11 6.53 -13.22 -5.24
C ILE A 11 5.99 -14.62 -5.54
N THR A 12 5.33 -15.22 -4.56
CA THR A 12 4.72 -16.56 -4.66
C THR A 12 3.21 -16.48 -4.86
N GLU A 13 2.61 -15.35 -4.51
CA GLU A 13 1.19 -15.10 -4.65
C GLU A 13 0.85 -14.57 -6.04
N ASP A 14 -0.34 -14.92 -6.52
CA ASP A 14 -0.91 -14.31 -7.72
C ASP A 14 -1.42 -12.92 -7.35
N ILE A 15 -0.73 -11.89 -7.85
CA ILE A 15 -1.03 -10.49 -7.59
C ILE A 15 -1.75 -9.93 -8.81
N VAL A 16 -3.00 -9.54 -8.61
CA VAL A 16 -3.86 -9.01 -9.67
C VAL A 16 -3.96 -7.50 -9.59
N LEU A 17 -4.02 -6.84 -10.74
CA LEU A 17 -4.41 -5.44 -10.84
C LEU A 17 -5.91 -5.33 -10.59
N LEU A 18 -6.31 -4.48 -9.65
CA LEU A 18 -7.70 -4.26 -9.27
C LEU A 18 -8.26 -3.08 -10.08
N ASP A 19 -9.28 -3.37 -10.89
CA ASP A 19 -10.04 -2.37 -11.62
C ASP A 19 -11.24 -1.84 -10.79
N GLU A 20 -12.09 -1.04 -11.44
CA GLU A 20 -13.26 -0.41 -10.82
C GLU A 20 -14.28 -1.41 -10.27
N SER A 21 -14.31 -2.66 -10.76
CA SER A 21 -15.24 -3.68 -10.24
C SER A 21 -14.94 -4.06 -8.78
N TYR A 22 -13.71 -3.81 -8.31
CA TYR A 22 -13.27 -4.11 -6.95
C TYR A 22 -13.44 -2.93 -5.98
N ILE A 23 -14.00 -1.79 -6.39
CA ILE A 23 -14.09 -0.58 -5.52
C ILE A 23 -14.78 -0.89 -4.19
N GLU A 24 -15.90 -1.61 -4.21
CA GLU A 24 -16.62 -1.94 -2.98
C GLU A 24 -15.85 -2.93 -2.10
N GLU A 25 -15.15 -3.91 -2.70
CA GLU A 25 -14.33 -4.87 -1.94
C GLU A 25 -13.11 -4.20 -1.30
N ILE A 26 -12.42 -3.34 -2.05
CA ILE A 26 -11.31 -2.51 -1.55
C ILE A 26 -11.81 -1.64 -0.40
N TYR A 27 -12.93 -0.94 -0.60
CA TYR A 27 -13.52 -0.07 0.42
C TYR A 27 -13.83 -0.86 1.70
N ASN A 28 -14.49 -2.01 1.59
CA ASN A 28 -14.86 -2.85 2.72
C ASN A 28 -13.63 -3.39 3.45
N LEU A 29 -12.61 -3.87 2.72
CA LEU A 29 -11.38 -4.40 3.32
C LEU A 29 -10.58 -3.31 4.03
N VAL A 30 -10.45 -2.13 3.44
CA VAL A 30 -9.74 -1.01 4.09
C VAL A 30 -10.51 -0.52 5.31
N TRP A 31 -11.85 -0.43 5.25
CA TRP A 31 -12.67 -0.03 6.40
C TRP A 31 -12.62 -1.04 7.55
N LEU A 32 -12.49 -2.33 7.23
CA LEU A 32 -12.34 -3.38 8.24
C LEU A 32 -11.04 -3.23 9.05
N VAL A 33 -9.94 -2.82 8.39
CA VAL A 33 -8.61 -2.76 9.02
C VAL A 33 -8.27 -1.36 9.54
N MET A 34 -8.65 -0.31 8.81
CA MET A 34 -8.34 1.09 9.10
C MET A 34 -9.57 1.98 8.84
N PRO A 35 -10.58 1.95 9.74
CA PRO A 35 -11.80 2.73 9.57
C PRO A 35 -11.49 4.24 9.53
N GLY A 36 -12.16 4.96 8.61
CA GLY A 36 -12.04 6.41 8.46
C GLY A 36 -10.83 6.92 7.66
N TYR A 37 -9.88 6.06 7.28
CA TYR A 37 -8.71 6.45 6.48
C TYR A 37 -8.95 6.42 4.97
N TYR A 38 -10.06 5.84 4.51
CA TYR A 38 -10.36 5.62 3.10
C TYR A 38 -11.79 6.03 2.75
N LYS A 39 -11.95 6.75 1.63
CA LYS A 39 -13.26 7.15 1.09
C LYS A 39 -13.47 6.44 -0.25
N LYS A 40 -14.73 6.25 -0.66
CA LYS A 40 -15.06 5.54 -1.91
C LYS A 40 -14.34 6.11 -3.14
N ARG A 41 -14.29 7.44 -3.23
CA ARG A 41 -13.60 8.16 -4.32
C ARG A 41 -12.07 8.17 -4.21
N THR A 42 -11.48 7.56 -3.18
CA THR A 42 -10.02 7.43 -3.07
C THR A 42 -9.46 6.52 -4.17
N PHE A 43 -10.26 5.60 -4.70
CA PHE A 43 -9.89 4.82 -5.88
C PHE A 43 -9.69 5.69 -7.12
N GLU A 44 -10.54 6.72 -7.31
CA GLU A 44 -10.50 7.65 -8.45
C GLU A 44 -9.25 8.55 -8.48
N MET A 45 -8.38 8.52 -7.46
CA MET A 45 -7.13 9.30 -7.44
C MET A 45 -6.10 8.83 -8.50
N GLY A 46 -6.45 7.86 -9.35
CA GLY A 46 -5.68 7.43 -10.52
C GLY A 46 -4.47 6.56 -10.21
N GLY A 47 -4.34 6.08 -8.97
CA GLY A 47 -3.30 5.13 -8.57
C GLY A 47 -3.70 3.69 -8.82
N ASN A 48 -2.72 2.87 -9.22
CA ASN A 48 -2.95 1.43 -9.38
C ASN A 48 -3.15 0.76 -8.01
N TYR A 49 -4.12 -0.14 -7.93
CA TYR A 49 -4.34 -1.01 -6.79
C TYR A 49 -4.03 -2.45 -7.16
N TYR A 50 -3.30 -3.13 -6.31
CA TYR A 50 -2.96 -4.53 -6.48
C TYR A 50 -3.53 -5.34 -5.32
N GLY A 51 -4.01 -6.54 -5.62
CA GLY A 51 -4.67 -7.40 -4.65
C GLY A 51 -4.22 -8.85 -4.73
N ILE A 52 -4.47 -9.57 -3.64
CA ILE A 52 -4.37 -11.03 -3.59
C ILE A 52 -5.77 -11.56 -3.27
N ILE A 53 -6.23 -12.51 -4.08
CA ILE A 53 -7.53 -13.16 -3.95
C ILE A 53 -7.32 -14.59 -3.42
N LYS A 54 -8.07 -14.98 -2.38
CA LYS A 54 -8.12 -16.35 -1.85
C LYS A 54 -9.55 -16.73 -1.59
N ASP A 55 -9.94 -17.94 -2.01
CA ASP A 55 -11.31 -18.47 -1.84
C ASP A 55 -12.37 -17.47 -2.32
N ASP A 56 -12.15 -16.90 -3.52
CA ASP A 56 -12.99 -15.87 -4.16
C ASP A 56 -13.19 -14.59 -3.32
N LYS A 57 -12.25 -14.29 -2.42
CA LYS A 57 -12.27 -13.08 -1.59
C LYS A 57 -10.98 -12.29 -1.71
N LEU A 58 -11.10 -10.98 -1.80
CA LEU A 58 -9.98 -10.06 -1.70
C LEU A 58 -9.43 -10.05 -0.26
N VAL A 59 -8.25 -10.65 -0.06
CA VAL A 59 -7.67 -10.84 1.29
C VAL A 59 -6.58 -9.85 1.64
N ALA A 60 -5.92 -9.25 0.66
CA ALA A 60 -4.90 -8.24 0.88
C ALA A 60 -4.80 -7.31 -0.31
N ILE A 61 -4.48 -6.04 -0.06
CA ILE A 61 -4.25 -5.04 -1.10
C ILE A 61 -3.09 -4.11 -0.77
N ALA A 62 -2.51 -3.52 -1.81
CA ALA A 62 -1.65 -2.35 -1.74
C ALA A 62 -1.93 -1.44 -2.93
N GLY A 63 -2.15 -0.16 -2.65
CA GLY A 63 -2.47 0.85 -3.65
C GLY A 63 -1.36 1.85 -3.88
N GLN A 64 -1.56 2.68 -4.89
CA GLN A 64 -0.81 3.91 -5.13
C GLN A 64 -1.72 5.10 -4.85
N ARG A 65 -1.16 6.19 -4.36
CA ARG A 65 -1.94 7.40 -4.06
C ARG A 65 -1.31 8.66 -4.66
N MET A 66 -0.53 9.39 -3.89
CA MET A 66 0.07 10.64 -4.37
C MET A 66 1.06 10.35 -5.49
N GLN A 67 0.77 10.87 -6.68
CA GLN A 67 1.63 10.75 -7.86
C GLN A 67 2.12 12.13 -8.29
N THR A 68 3.42 12.25 -8.52
CA THR A 68 4.05 13.43 -9.11
C THR A 68 4.89 13.01 -10.31
N ASP A 69 5.57 13.95 -10.94
CA ASP A 69 6.52 13.66 -12.01
C ASP A 69 7.74 12.89 -11.51
N LEU A 70 8.05 12.98 -10.21
CA LEU A 70 9.26 12.41 -9.62
C LEU A 70 9.00 11.17 -8.76
N PHE A 71 7.86 11.08 -8.09
CA PHE A 71 7.59 10.01 -7.12
C PHE A 71 6.14 9.52 -7.14
N ILE A 72 5.96 8.28 -6.70
CA ILE A 72 4.67 7.68 -6.42
C ILE A 72 4.65 7.16 -4.98
N GLU A 73 3.58 7.48 -4.26
CA GLU A 73 3.34 6.98 -2.92
C GLU A 73 2.66 5.61 -2.95
N VAL A 74 3.32 4.62 -2.34
CA VAL A 74 2.70 3.34 -1.95
C VAL A 74 1.81 3.60 -0.73
N SER A 75 0.54 3.23 -0.84
CA SER A 75 -0.50 3.52 0.15
C SER A 75 -1.48 2.36 0.28
N ALA A 76 -2.47 2.50 1.16
CA ALA A 76 -3.56 1.55 1.35
C ALA A 76 -3.11 0.08 1.47
N VAL A 77 -2.00 -0.17 2.17
CA VAL A 77 -1.51 -1.54 2.42
C VAL A 77 -2.31 -2.14 3.55
N VAL A 78 -3.24 -3.04 3.22
CA VAL A 78 -4.07 -3.74 4.22
C VAL A 78 -4.11 -5.22 3.93
N THR A 79 -4.26 -6.01 4.99
CA THR A 79 -4.46 -7.45 4.91
C THR A 79 -5.59 -7.81 5.86
N HIS A 80 -6.51 -8.63 5.39
CA HIS A 80 -7.63 -9.12 6.16
C HIS A 80 -7.11 -9.79 7.46
N PRO A 81 -7.72 -9.54 8.64
CA PRO A 81 -7.20 -10.03 9.92
C PRO A 81 -6.91 -11.55 9.95
N ASN A 82 -7.81 -12.35 9.36
CA ASN A 82 -7.68 -13.80 9.23
C ASN A 82 -6.54 -14.28 8.30
N TYR A 83 -5.94 -13.38 7.53
CA TYR A 83 -4.89 -13.68 6.54
C TYR A 83 -3.56 -12.97 6.86
N THR A 84 -3.43 -12.43 8.07
CA THR A 84 -2.19 -11.79 8.52
C THR A 84 -1.06 -12.81 8.73
N ARG A 85 0.19 -12.32 8.81
CA ARG A 85 1.42 -13.13 9.03
C ARG A 85 1.73 -14.16 7.94
N LYS A 86 1.08 -14.10 6.78
CA LYS A 86 1.37 -14.92 5.59
C LYS A 86 2.32 -14.28 4.58
N GLY A 87 2.86 -13.09 4.89
CA GLY A 87 3.80 -12.38 4.00
C GLY A 87 3.15 -11.58 2.86
N PHE A 88 1.82 -11.56 2.75
CA PHE A 88 1.09 -10.87 1.68
C PHE A 88 1.46 -9.39 1.53
N ALA A 89 1.49 -8.64 2.63
CA ALA A 89 1.90 -7.24 2.60
C ALA A 89 3.30 -7.04 2.02
N LYS A 90 4.26 -7.92 2.35
CA LYS A 90 5.63 -7.87 1.82
C LYS A 90 5.63 -7.99 0.30
N GLN A 91 4.92 -8.99 -0.22
CA GLN A 91 4.87 -9.28 -1.65
C GLN A 91 4.14 -8.17 -2.42
N LEU A 92 3.02 -7.69 -1.90
CA LEU A 92 2.24 -6.59 -2.49
C LEU A 92 3.04 -5.28 -2.54
N ILE A 93 3.73 -4.91 -1.45
CA ILE A 93 4.60 -3.72 -1.46
C ILE A 93 5.70 -3.91 -2.49
N ALA A 94 6.41 -5.04 -2.48
CA ALA A 94 7.49 -5.30 -3.42
C ALA A 94 7.03 -5.24 -4.88
N HIS A 95 5.88 -5.83 -5.20
CA HIS A 95 5.27 -5.75 -6.53
C HIS A 95 4.97 -4.31 -6.90
N ASN A 96 4.26 -3.57 -6.04
CA ASN A 96 3.90 -2.18 -6.29
C ASN A 96 5.15 -1.29 -6.48
N THR A 97 6.18 -1.48 -5.66
CA THR A 97 7.48 -0.81 -5.81
C THR A 97 8.10 -1.11 -7.18
N LYS A 98 8.09 -2.37 -7.64
CA LYS A 98 8.58 -2.75 -8.98
C LYS A 98 7.81 -2.03 -10.09
N GLU A 99 6.48 -1.95 -9.99
CA GLU A 99 5.66 -1.25 -10.98
C GLU A 99 5.93 0.26 -11.02
N ILE A 100 6.16 0.89 -9.86
CA ILE A 100 6.56 2.31 -9.81
C ILE A 100 7.94 2.54 -10.44
N LEU A 101 8.89 1.64 -10.20
CA LEU A 101 10.24 1.74 -10.78
C LEU A 101 10.23 1.58 -12.32
N LYS A 102 9.33 0.75 -12.87
CA LYS A 102 9.16 0.59 -14.34
C LYS A 102 8.78 1.89 -15.04
N VAL A 103 8.07 2.78 -14.36
CA VAL A 103 7.71 4.10 -14.88
C VAL A 103 8.74 5.19 -14.52
N ASN A 104 9.94 4.79 -14.09
CA ASN A 104 11.07 5.66 -13.73
C ASN A 104 10.74 6.70 -12.64
N LYS A 105 9.85 6.34 -11.70
CA LYS A 105 9.51 7.19 -10.55
C LYS A 105 10.04 6.61 -9.25
N GLN A 106 10.29 7.49 -8.29
CA GLN A 106 10.79 7.12 -6.97
C GLN A 106 9.65 6.63 -6.06
N PRO A 107 9.70 5.40 -5.53
CA PRO A 107 8.71 4.93 -4.58
C PRO A 107 8.90 5.57 -3.21
N ILE A 108 7.82 6.10 -2.64
CA ILE A 108 7.77 6.64 -1.27
C ILE A 108 6.61 6.06 -0.49
N LEU A 109 6.64 6.13 0.83
CA LEU A 109 5.50 5.79 1.69
C LEU A 109 5.52 6.59 2.98
N HIS A 110 4.37 6.70 3.63
CA HIS A 110 4.24 7.30 4.95
C HIS A 110 3.70 6.28 5.94
N THR A 111 4.21 6.34 7.17
CA THR A 111 3.75 5.49 8.27
C THR A 111 3.83 6.27 9.58
N ASN A 112 2.95 5.93 10.52
CA ASN A 112 3.00 6.47 11.88
C ASN A 112 4.25 6.00 12.62
N LYS A 113 4.75 6.84 13.53
CA LYS A 113 5.82 6.46 14.47
C LYS A 113 5.37 5.26 15.30
N GLY A 114 6.27 4.30 15.50
CA GLY A 114 5.98 3.09 16.28
C GLY A 114 5.12 2.04 15.55
N ASN A 115 4.79 2.23 14.27
CA ASN A 115 4.10 1.20 13.50
C ASN A 115 4.98 -0.05 13.37
N LEU A 116 4.44 -1.21 13.73
CA LEU A 116 5.12 -2.51 13.64
C LEU A 116 5.49 -2.91 12.20
N ALA A 117 4.95 -2.21 11.19
CA ALA A 117 5.33 -2.38 9.79
C ALA A 117 6.66 -1.69 9.40
N ILE A 118 7.24 -0.82 10.24
CA ILE A 118 8.49 -0.11 9.92
C ILE A 118 9.64 -1.07 9.57
N PRO A 119 9.93 -2.13 10.37
CA PRO A 119 10.98 -3.09 10.03
C PRO A 119 10.72 -3.84 8.73
N LEU A 120 9.45 -4.04 8.35
CA LEU A 120 9.10 -4.64 7.06
C LEU A 120 9.52 -3.72 5.90
N TYR A 121 9.20 -2.43 5.97
CA TYR A 121 9.61 -1.47 4.95
C TYR A 121 11.14 -1.37 4.84
N GLN A 122 11.84 -1.36 5.98
CA GLN A 122 13.31 -1.35 5.99
C GLN A 122 13.91 -2.59 5.31
N LYS A 123 13.37 -3.78 5.58
CA LYS A 123 13.78 -5.03 4.91
C LYS A 123 13.48 -5.06 3.41
N LEU A 124 12.59 -4.21 2.93
CA LEU A 124 12.32 -4.04 1.51
C LEU A 124 13.26 -3.01 0.86
N GLY A 125 14.06 -2.29 1.66
CA GLY A 125 14.98 -1.26 1.20
C GLY A 125 14.46 0.17 1.29
N TYR A 126 13.37 0.39 2.03
CA TYR A 126 12.90 1.74 2.35
C TYR A 126 13.66 2.30 3.55
N GLU A 127 14.07 3.56 3.45
CA GLU A 127 14.78 4.26 4.50
C GLU A 127 13.92 5.36 5.12
N LEU A 128 14.06 5.54 6.43
CA LEU A 128 13.44 6.65 7.13
C LEU A 128 14.22 7.92 6.81
N THR A 129 13.58 8.89 6.19
CA THR A 129 14.24 10.13 5.75
C THR A 129 13.98 11.31 6.68
N ARG A 130 12.73 11.47 7.16
CA ARG A 130 12.33 12.57 8.03
C ARG A 130 11.05 12.25 8.79
N ASP A 131 10.86 12.97 9.89
CA ASP A 131 9.58 13.03 10.59
C ASP A 131 8.62 14.01 9.91
N MET A 132 7.32 13.74 10.03
CA MET A 132 6.25 14.58 9.52
C MET A 132 5.13 14.72 10.55
N ASN A 133 4.58 15.93 10.65
CA ASN A 133 3.42 16.21 11.48
C ASN A 133 2.15 16.09 10.64
N TRP A 134 1.21 15.26 11.10
CA TRP A 134 -0.11 15.09 10.49
C TRP A 134 -1.12 15.88 11.33
N TRP A 135 -1.75 16.89 10.72
CA TRP A 135 -2.72 17.74 11.39
C TRP A 135 -4.13 17.38 10.91
N LEU A 136 -5.01 17.05 11.86
CA LEU A 136 -6.44 16.90 11.61
C LEU A 136 -7.13 18.20 11.98
N PHE A 137 -7.60 18.94 10.98
CA PHE A 137 -8.43 20.12 11.19
C PHE A 137 -9.90 19.73 11.11
N HIS A 138 -10.69 20.13 12.09
CA HIS A 138 -12.15 20.01 12.08
C HIS A 138 -12.79 21.33 12.52
N LYS A 139 -14.01 21.58 12.05
CA LYS A 139 -14.81 22.72 12.53
C LYS A 139 -15.13 22.48 14.02
N LYS A 140 -15.13 23.55 14.82
CA LYS A 140 -15.67 23.53 16.19
C LYS A 140 -17.15 23.19 16.20
#